data_AF-A0A8D1KX26-F1
#
_entry.id   AF-A0A8D1KX26-F1
#
_cell.length_a   1.000
_cell.length_b   1.000
_cell.length_c   1.000
_cell.angle_alpha   90.00
_cell.angle_beta   90.00
_cell.angle_gamma   90.00
#
_symmetry.space_group_name_H-M   'P 1'
#
loop_
_entity.id
_entity.type
_entity.pdbx_description
1 polymer ?
#
loop_
_entity_poly.entity_id
_entity_poly.type
_entity_poly.pdbx_seq_one_letter_code
_entity_poly.pdbx_strand_id
1 'polypeptide(L)'
;MIVLWFPEALELSRVHSHILFFYILENNYESLRILNIERNGNVIYTYKDDKGNVFFGLYDYQTKQNEHLYTFEKDLQAVSCSVNSERTLLAASLVQAAKEGKRNELQPGSKCLTLLVEIHPVNNVKVLKAVDSCIWVQFLHPHVESRPLPVNHLLLISEEKYIEQFHIQVIQEDGNRVVNI
;
A
#
# COMPACT_ATOMS: atom_id res chain seq x y z
N MET A 1 8.57 -7.59 17.01
CA MET A 1 7.10 -7.55 16.92
C MET A 1 6.64 -6.36 17.72
N ILE A 2 6.59 -5.18 17.11
CA ILE A 2 5.99 -4.00 17.76
C ILE A 2 4.50 -4.12 17.51
N VAL A 3 3.81 -4.77 18.44
CA VAL A 3 2.37 -4.63 18.58
C VAL A 3 2.15 -3.26 19.21
N LEU A 4 1.85 -2.25 18.40
CA LEU A 4 1.21 -1.06 18.95
C LEU A 4 -0.15 -1.52 19.44
N TRP A 5 -0.32 -1.52 20.76
CA TRP A 5 -1.57 -1.78 21.45
C TRP A 5 -2.60 -0.75 20.96
N PHE A 6 -3.49 -1.16 20.06
CA PHE A 6 -4.72 -0.42 19.77
C PHE A 6 -5.82 -0.98 20.69
N PRO A 7 -6.46 -0.15 21.53
CA PRO A 7 -7.84 -0.45 21.88
C PRO A 7 -8.68 -0.35 20.59
N GLU A 8 -9.76 -1.12 20.47
CA GLU A 8 -10.81 -0.98 19.42
C GLU A 8 -10.73 -1.86 18.15
N ALA A 9 -10.79 -3.18 18.33
CA ALA A 9 -11.31 -4.06 17.27
C ALA A 9 -12.71 -3.61 16.75
N LEU A 10 -13.48 -2.90 17.57
CA LEU A 10 -14.79 -2.31 17.20
C LEU A 10 -14.67 -1.11 16.25
N GLU A 11 -13.60 -0.31 16.33
CA GLU A 11 -13.40 0.81 15.39
C GLU A 11 -12.95 0.30 14.02
N LEU A 12 -12.08 -0.70 13.99
CA LEU A 12 -11.70 -1.37 12.74
C LEU A 12 -12.90 -2.05 12.07
N SER A 13 -13.80 -2.67 12.84
CA SER A 13 -15.01 -3.24 12.27
C SER A 13 -15.98 -2.16 11.74
N ARG A 14 -16.04 -0.98 12.37
CA ARG A 14 -16.81 0.17 11.85
C ARG A 14 -16.22 0.75 10.58
N VAL A 15 -14.89 0.94 10.53
CA VAL A 15 -14.22 1.41 9.31
C VAL A 15 -14.38 0.40 8.18
N HIS A 16 -14.16 -0.89 8.46
CA HIS A 16 -14.42 -1.95 7.50
C HIS A 16 -15.87 -1.90 7.00
N SER A 17 -16.85 -1.72 7.89
CA SER A 17 -18.27 -1.61 7.53
C SER A 17 -18.60 -0.36 6.70
N HIS A 18 -17.94 0.78 6.98
CA HIS A 18 -18.09 2.00 6.19
C HIS A 18 -17.52 1.85 4.79
N ILE A 19 -16.29 1.33 4.68
CA ILE A 19 -15.68 1.02 3.39
C ILE A 19 -16.57 0.03 2.64
N LEU A 20 -17.03 -1.03 3.32
CA LEU A 20 -17.98 -1.98 2.75
C LEU A 20 -19.24 -1.27 2.24
N PHE A 21 -19.88 -0.40 3.03
CA PHE A 21 -21.10 0.31 2.63
C PHE A 21 -20.94 1.18 1.39
N PHE A 22 -19.80 1.85 1.22
CA PHE A 22 -19.51 2.57 -0.02
C PHE A 22 -19.39 1.62 -1.21
N TYR A 23 -18.70 0.50 -1.06
CA TYR A 23 -18.55 -0.51 -2.12
C TYR A 23 -19.77 -1.44 -2.27
N ILE A 24 -20.76 -1.38 -1.35
CA ILE A 24 -22.01 -2.14 -1.46
C ILE A 24 -22.76 -1.77 -2.75
N LEU A 25 -22.53 -0.57 -3.26
CA LEU A 25 -23.09 -0.09 -4.51
C LEU A 25 -22.36 -0.62 -5.76
N GLU A 26 -21.16 -1.20 -5.65
CA GLU A 26 -20.28 -1.49 -6.80
C GLU A 26 -19.95 -2.98 -7.04
N ASN A 27 -20.46 -3.91 -6.24
CA ASN A 27 -20.33 -5.38 -6.38
C ASN A 27 -18.89 -5.94 -6.29
N ASN A 28 -18.54 -6.56 -5.14
CA ASN A 28 -17.75 -7.80 -4.94
C ASN A 28 -17.01 -7.77 -3.58
N TYR A 29 -17.68 -8.22 -2.51
CA TYR A 29 -17.26 -8.03 -1.11
C TYR A 29 -16.16 -8.97 -0.60
N GLU A 30 -15.99 -10.15 -1.20
CA GLU A 30 -15.16 -11.20 -0.59
C GLU A 30 -13.65 -10.89 -0.65
N SER A 31 -13.26 -9.94 -1.48
CA SER A 31 -11.85 -9.59 -1.69
C SER A 31 -11.38 -8.36 -0.89
N LEU A 32 -12.29 -7.61 -0.25
CA LEU A 32 -11.94 -6.41 0.52
C LEU A 32 -11.07 -6.76 1.74
N ARG A 33 -9.91 -6.11 1.86
CA ARG A 33 -8.98 -6.30 2.98
C ARG A 33 -8.35 -4.97 3.38
N ILE A 34 -8.19 -4.78 4.68
CA ILE A 34 -7.36 -3.70 5.24
C ILE A 34 -5.90 -4.14 5.15
N LEU A 35 -5.04 -3.31 4.56
CA LEU A 35 -3.61 -3.57 4.41
C LEU A 35 -2.76 -2.83 5.44
N ASN A 36 -3.12 -1.59 5.76
CA ASN A 36 -2.36 -0.77 6.69
C ASN A 36 -3.21 0.33 7.32
N ILE A 37 -2.70 0.88 8.43
CA ILE A 37 -3.23 2.10 9.08
C ILE A 37 -2.07 3.08 9.18
N GLU A 38 -2.19 4.20 8.49
CA GLU A 38 -1.20 5.26 8.51
C GLU A 38 -1.24 6.05 9.81
N ARG A 39 -0.15 6.77 10.11
CA ARG A 39 0.01 7.50 11.38
C ARG A 39 -1.13 8.50 11.66
N ASN A 40 -1.71 9.10 10.62
CA ASN A 40 -2.82 10.04 10.73
C ASN A 40 -4.19 9.37 10.93
N GLY A 41 -4.23 8.04 11.04
CA GLY A 41 -5.44 7.24 11.19
C GLY A 41 -6.09 6.84 9.87
N ASN A 42 -5.54 7.24 8.72
CA ASN A 42 -6.07 6.83 7.42
C ASN A 42 -5.83 5.34 7.21
N VAL A 43 -6.80 4.67 6.60
CA VAL A 43 -6.77 3.22 6.39
C VAL A 43 -6.51 2.93 4.93
N ILE A 44 -5.45 2.17 4.65
CA ILE A 44 -5.19 1.64 3.31
C ILE A 44 -5.89 0.30 3.20
N TYR A 45 -6.70 0.15 2.17
CA TYR A 45 -7.42 -1.07 1.87
C TYR A 45 -7.17 -1.50 0.43
N THR A 46 -7.51 -2.75 0.16
CA THR A 46 -7.46 -3.34 -1.16
C THR A 46 -8.67 -4.22 -1.43
N TYR A 47 -9.03 -4.36 -2.69
CA TYR A 47 -9.95 -5.38 -3.16
C TYR A 47 -9.54 -5.79 -4.58
N LYS A 48 -10.12 -6.90 -5.06
CA LYS A 48 -10.00 -7.33 -6.45
C LYS A 48 -11.30 -7.10 -7.20
N ASP A 49 -11.19 -6.57 -8.41
CA ASP A 49 -12.32 -6.58 -9.35
C ASP A 49 -12.55 -7.97 -9.96
N ASP A 50 -13.57 -8.07 -10.79
CA ASP A 50 -13.94 -9.26 -11.56
C ASP A 50 -12.86 -9.71 -12.56
N LYS A 51 -11.96 -8.81 -12.97
CA LYS A 51 -10.81 -9.08 -13.84
C LYS A 51 -9.57 -9.53 -13.08
N GLY A 52 -9.60 -9.50 -11.74
CA GLY A 52 -8.49 -9.85 -10.87
C GLY A 52 -7.48 -8.72 -10.68
N ASN A 53 -7.77 -7.50 -11.13
CA ASN A 53 -6.94 -6.33 -10.88
C ASN A 53 -6.98 -5.97 -9.39
N VAL A 54 -5.84 -5.56 -8.84
CA VAL A 54 -5.71 -5.21 -7.42
C VAL A 54 -5.89 -3.70 -7.26
N PHE A 55 -6.95 -3.30 -6.58
CA PHE A 55 -7.21 -1.90 -6.26
C PHE A 55 -6.57 -1.55 -4.92
N PHE A 56 -5.99 -0.36 -4.84
CA PHE A 56 -5.50 0.25 -3.61
C PHE A 56 -6.29 1.52 -3.36
N GLY A 57 -6.97 1.57 -2.21
CA GLY A 57 -7.73 2.73 -1.77
C GLY A 57 -7.23 3.25 -0.43
N LEU A 58 -7.49 4.53 -0.19
CA LEU A 58 -7.26 5.21 1.07
C LEU A 58 -8.60 5.67 1.62
N TYR A 59 -8.91 5.25 2.83
CA TYR A 59 -10.04 5.77 3.59
C TYR A 59 -9.53 6.81 4.57
N ASP A 60 -9.99 8.05 4.41
CA ASP A 60 -9.66 9.15 5.29
C ASP A 60 -10.59 9.12 6.51
N TYR A 61 -10.03 8.81 7.69
CA TYR A 61 -10.85 8.60 8.88
C TYR A 61 -11.54 9.89 9.37
N GLN A 62 -10.94 11.06 9.13
CA GLN A 62 -11.48 12.32 9.60
C GLN A 62 -12.67 12.77 8.73
N THR A 63 -12.48 12.72 7.42
CA THR A 63 -13.47 13.18 6.43
C THR A 63 -14.47 12.11 6.03
N LYS A 64 -14.22 10.84 6.38
CA LYS A 64 -15.01 9.66 6.02
C LYS A 64 -15.13 9.46 4.50
N GLN A 65 -14.13 9.92 3.74
CA GLN A 65 -14.07 9.81 2.28
C GLN A 65 -13.15 8.67 1.84
N ASN A 66 -13.46 8.08 0.68
CA ASN A 66 -12.61 7.12 0.00
C ASN A 66 -11.89 7.80 -1.17
N GLU A 67 -10.61 7.52 -1.31
CA GLU A 67 -9.79 7.93 -2.45
C GLU A 67 -9.19 6.68 -3.11
N HIS A 68 -9.23 6.63 -4.44
CA HIS A 68 -8.49 5.64 -5.21
C HIS A 68 -7.04 6.09 -5.35
N LEU A 69 -6.10 5.26 -4.91
CA LEU A 69 -4.67 5.55 -5.01
C LEU A 69 -4.08 4.98 -6.31
N TYR A 70 -4.33 3.68 -6.56
CA TYR A 70 -3.71 2.97 -7.67
C TYR A 70 -4.42 1.66 -7.98
N THR A 71 -4.37 1.22 -9.24
CA THR A 71 -4.82 -0.11 -9.66
C THR A 71 -3.64 -0.85 -10.29
N PHE A 72 -3.37 -2.05 -9.81
CA PHE A 72 -2.38 -2.94 -10.37
C PHE A 72 -3.06 -4.01 -11.24
N GLU A 73 -2.89 -3.91 -12.55
CA GLU A 73 -3.55 -4.76 -13.55
C GLU A 73 -2.92 -6.15 -13.69
N LYS A 74 -2.72 -6.85 -12.57
CA LYS A 74 -2.30 -8.24 -12.53
C LYS A 74 -2.97 -8.96 -11.36
N ASP A 75 -3.31 -10.21 -11.60
CA ASP A 75 -3.86 -11.11 -10.59
C ASP A 75 -2.80 -11.52 -9.54
N LEU A 76 -2.55 -10.62 -8.61
CA LEU A 76 -1.70 -10.79 -7.43
C LEU A 76 -2.53 -10.54 -6.15
N GLN A 77 -2.00 -10.89 -4.99
CA GLN A 77 -2.58 -10.54 -3.71
C GLN A 77 -1.68 -9.54 -3.00
N ALA A 78 -2.22 -8.40 -2.58
CA ALA A 78 -1.46 -7.46 -1.76
C ALA A 78 -1.28 -8.00 -0.34
N VAL A 79 -0.05 -7.87 0.17
CA VAL A 79 0.36 -8.32 1.51
C VAL A 79 0.64 -7.14 2.41
N SER A 80 1.26 -6.09 1.88
CA SER A 80 1.57 -4.86 2.60
C SER A 80 1.50 -3.68 1.63
N CYS A 81 1.05 -2.52 2.11
CA CYS A 81 1.01 -1.30 1.33
C CYS A 81 1.12 -0.09 2.25
N SER A 82 1.85 0.93 1.81
CA SER A 82 1.90 2.22 2.49
C SER A 82 2.00 3.35 1.46
N VAL A 83 1.48 4.52 1.82
CA VAL A 83 1.52 5.74 1.00
C VAL A 83 2.21 6.86 1.78
N ASN A 84 2.96 7.72 1.09
CA ASN A 84 3.53 8.90 1.74
C ASN A 84 2.48 9.98 2.03
N SER A 85 2.84 10.94 2.89
CA SER A 85 1.95 12.02 3.34
C SER A 85 1.32 12.79 2.18
N GLU A 86 2.09 13.05 1.13
CA GLU A 86 1.66 13.80 -0.05
C GLU A 86 0.84 12.98 -1.06
N ARG A 87 0.65 11.67 -0.82
CA ARG A 87 -0.09 10.74 -1.71
C ARG A 87 0.49 10.69 -3.13
N THR A 88 1.81 10.76 -3.22
CA THR A 88 2.57 10.76 -4.49
C THR A 88 3.35 9.48 -4.71
N LEU A 89 3.72 8.78 -3.64
CA LEU A 89 4.47 7.53 -3.66
C LEU A 89 3.67 6.43 -2.95
N LEU A 90 3.60 5.27 -3.59
CA LEU A 90 3.00 4.05 -3.06
C LEU A 90 4.04 2.93 -3.04
N ALA A 91 4.23 2.33 -1.88
CA ALA A 91 5.01 1.12 -1.72
C ALA A 91 4.04 -0.04 -1.50
N ALA A 92 4.17 -1.12 -2.27
CA ALA A 92 3.30 -2.29 -2.14
C ALA A 92 4.08 -3.59 -2.33
N SER A 93 3.84 -4.55 -1.43
CA SER A 93 4.32 -5.93 -1.55
C SER A 93 3.17 -6.82 -1.97
N LEU A 94 3.37 -7.56 -3.05
CA LEU A 94 2.37 -8.36 -3.73
C LEU A 94 2.88 -9.80 -3.91
N VAL A 95 2.03 -10.80 -3.69
CA VAL A 95 2.36 -12.21 -3.96
C VAL A 95 1.49 -12.76 -5.07
N GLN A 96 2.00 -13.76 -5.80
CA GLN A 96 1.16 -14.47 -6.75
C GLN A 96 0.00 -15.16 -6.03
N ALA A 97 -1.23 -14.89 -6.48
CA ALA A 97 -2.39 -15.61 -5.97
C ALA A 97 -2.23 -17.10 -6.32
N ALA A 98 -2.35 -17.98 -5.33
CA ALA A 98 -2.31 -19.41 -5.59
C ALA A 98 -3.55 -19.76 -6.45
N LYS A 99 -3.34 -20.15 -7.70
CA LYS A 99 -4.40 -20.73 -8.51
C LYS A 99 -4.77 -22.08 -7.88
N GLU A 100 -6.02 -22.25 -7.47
CA GLU A 100 -6.54 -23.55 -7.07
C GLU A 100 -6.41 -24.52 -8.25
N GLY A 101 -5.38 -25.37 -8.22
CA GLY A 101 -5.13 -26.35 -9.26
C GLY A 101 -3.64 -26.63 -9.47
N LYS A 102 -3.16 -27.68 -8.80
CA LYS A 102 -1.80 -28.28 -8.88
C LYS A 102 -0.68 -27.50 -8.17
N ARG A 103 -0.65 -27.62 -6.84
CA ARG A 103 0.63 -27.63 -6.10
C ARG A 103 1.41 -28.87 -6.55
N ASN A 104 2.31 -28.70 -7.51
CA ASN A 104 3.46 -29.59 -7.57
C ASN A 104 4.39 -29.13 -6.44
N GLU A 105 4.73 -30.02 -5.50
CA GLU A 105 5.56 -29.77 -4.30
C GLU A 105 7.02 -29.34 -4.61
N LEU A 106 7.30 -28.95 -5.85
CA LEU A 106 8.62 -28.58 -6.38
C LEU A 106 8.63 -27.21 -7.10
N GLN A 107 7.54 -26.43 -7.04
CA GLN A 107 7.56 -25.07 -7.58
C GLN A 107 8.43 -24.18 -6.68
N PRO A 108 9.40 -23.42 -7.24
CA PRO A 108 10.15 -22.43 -6.47
C PRO A 108 9.16 -21.48 -5.79
N GLY A 109 9.45 -21.10 -4.54
CA GLY A 109 8.53 -20.37 -3.65
C GLY A 109 7.78 -19.24 -4.36
N SER A 110 6.53 -19.02 -3.98
CA SER A 110 5.67 -17.98 -4.54
C SER A 110 6.44 -16.67 -4.71
N LYS A 111 6.65 -16.24 -5.96
CA LYS A 111 7.39 -15.01 -6.25
C LYS A 111 6.65 -13.83 -5.65
N CYS A 112 7.39 -13.03 -4.89
CA CYS A 112 6.84 -11.88 -4.19
C CYS A 112 7.44 -10.63 -4.80
N LEU A 113 6.60 -9.73 -5.28
CA LEU A 113 7.02 -8.50 -5.92
C LEU A 113 6.74 -7.34 -4.98
N THR A 114 7.80 -6.71 -4.46
CA THR A 114 7.69 -5.42 -3.77
C THR A 114 8.05 -4.30 -4.73
N LEU A 115 7.16 -3.31 -4.82
CA LEU A 115 7.29 -2.15 -5.69
C LEU A 115 7.32 -0.86 -4.86
N LEU A 116 8.13 0.09 -5.30
CA LEU A 116 7.96 1.51 -4.99
C LEU A 116 7.54 2.20 -6.30
N VAL A 117 6.45 2.95 -6.25
CA VAL A 117 5.79 3.52 -7.42
C VAL A 117 5.46 4.98 -7.16
N GLU A 118 5.72 5.84 -8.13
CA GLU A 118 5.17 7.19 -8.19
C GLU A 118 3.77 7.11 -8.83
N ILE A 119 2.75 7.53 -8.09
CA ILE A 119 1.34 7.41 -8.46
C ILE A 119 0.68 8.75 -8.80
N HIS A 120 1.42 9.85 -8.69
CA HIS A 120 0.94 11.18 -9.01
C HIS A 120 1.91 11.90 -9.97
N PRO A 121 1.41 12.59 -11.01
CA PRO A 121 0.00 12.83 -11.32
C PRO A 121 -0.75 11.57 -11.77
N VAL A 122 -2.07 11.56 -11.54
CA VAL A 122 -2.95 10.44 -11.90
C VAL A 122 -2.79 10.14 -13.39
N ASN A 123 -2.49 8.89 -13.74
CA ASN A 123 -2.15 8.36 -15.07
C ASN A 123 -0.69 8.49 -15.54
N ASN A 124 0.22 9.08 -14.76
CA ASN A 124 1.65 9.07 -15.07
C ASN A 124 2.43 8.25 -14.03
N VAL A 125 2.14 6.95 -14.01
CA VAL A 125 2.67 6.04 -13.02
C VAL A 125 4.08 5.60 -13.40
N LYS A 126 5.03 5.74 -12.49
CA LYS A 126 6.42 5.33 -12.69
C LYS A 126 6.84 4.33 -11.63
N VAL A 127 7.25 3.14 -12.06
CA VAL A 127 7.91 2.18 -11.16
C VAL A 127 9.32 2.68 -10.89
N LEU A 128 9.58 2.97 -9.62
CA LEU A 128 10.80 3.56 -9.14
C LEU A 128 11.81 2.50 -8.66
N LYS A 129 11.31 1.46 -7.99
CA LYS A 129 12.09 0.31 -7.55
C LYS A 129 11.22 -0.94 -7.54
N ALA A 130 11.81 -2.08 -7.89
CA ALA A 130 11.15 -3.38 -7.85
C ALA A 130 12.13 -4.43 -7.31
N VAL A 131 11.68 -5.27 -6.38
CA VAL A 131 12.47 -6.37 -5.81
C VAL A 131 11.62 -7.64 -5.71
N ASP A 132 12.25 -8.80 -5.94
CA ASP A 132 11.60 -10.12 -5.83
C ASP A 132 11.73 -10.63 -4.37
N SER A 133 11.09 -9.93 -3.44
CA SER A 133 11.06 -10.27 -2.02
C SER A 133 9.78 -9.73 -1.36
N CYS A 134 9.31 -10.44 -0.33
CA CYS A 134 8.20 -10.00 0.51
C CYS A 134 8.69 -9.09 1.60
N ILE A 135 8.26 -7.83 1.53
CA ILE A 135 8.72 -6.78 2.42
C ILE A 135 7.49 -6.08 2.99
N TRP A 136 7.43 -5.98 4.31
CA TRP A 136 6.50 -5.09 4.98
C TRP A 136 7.00 -3.66 4.84
N VAL A 137 6.13 -2.77 4.37
CA VAL A 137 6.47 -1.39 4.01
C VAL A 137 5.67 -0.40 4.84
N GLN A 138 6.32 0.64 5.33
CA GLN A 138 5.67 1.72 6.09
C GLN A 138 6.35 3.06 5.86
N PHE A 139 5.67 4.02 5.23
CA PHE A 139 6.16 5.40 5.17
C PHE A 139 6.14 6.02 6.56
N LEU A 140 7.24 6.65 6.94
CA LEU A 140 7.35 7.36 8.20
C LEU A 140 6.93 8.81 8.00
N HIS A 141 5.88 9.19 8.71
CA HIS A 141 5.34 10.55 8.70
C HIS A 141 6.07 11.38 9.76
N PRO A 142 6.62 12.56 9.42
CA PRO A 142 7.30 13.42 10.38
C PRO A 142 6.37 13.81 11.53
N HIS A 143 6.92 13.98 12.73
CA HIS A 143 6.11 14.29 13.92
C HIS A 143 5.53 15.72 13.88
N VAL A 144 6.18 16.62 13.16
CA VAL A 144 5.76 18.01 13.01
C VAL A 144 5.57 18.26 11.52
N GLU A 145 4.45 18.88 11.13
CA GLU A 145 4.18 19.39 9.78
C GLU A 145 5.08 20.60 9.41
N SER A 146 6.36 20.56 9.82
CA SER A 146 7.29 21.65 9.63
C SER A 146 7.89 21.60 8.22
N ARG A 147 7.22 22.26 7.27
CA ARG A 147 7.58 22.34 5.84
C ARG A 147 7.61 20.95 5.16
N PRO A 148 7.23 20.83 3.88
CA PRO A 148 7.45 19.57 3.16
C PRO A 148 8.95 19.26 3.17
N LEU A 149 9.34 18.20 3.89
CA LEU A 149 10.69 17.70 3.84
C LEU A 149 10.90 17.12 2.43
N PRO A 150 12.01 17.42 1.74
CA PRO A 150 12.26 16.86 0.42
C PRO A 150 12.56 15.36 0.45
N VAL A 151 12.54 14.73 1.62
CA VAL A 151 12.91 13.33 1.83
C VAL A 151 11.76 12.59 2.47
N ASN A 152 11.27 11.58 1.76
CA ASN A 152 10.37 10.57 2.28
C ASN A 152 11.21 9.45 2.89
N HIS A 153 10.76 8.93 4.04
CA HIS A 153 11.41 7.81 4.70
C HIS A 153 10.50 6.59 4.65
N LEU A 154 11.01 5.47 4.14
CA LEU A 154 10.28 4.22 4.01
C LEU A 154 10.94 3.15 4.88
N LEU A 155 10.22 2.64 5.87
CA LEU A 155 10.66 1.49 6.66
C LEU A 155 10.34 0.21 5.89
N LEU A 156 11.33 -0.67 5.80
CA LEU A 156 11.25 -1.98 5.16
C LEU A 156 11.52 -3.05 6.22
N ILE A 157 10.67 -4.08 6.28
CA ILE A 157 10.89 -5.25 7.15
C ILE A 157 10.78 -6.50 6.29
N SER A 158 11.89 -7.23 6.13
CA SER A 158 11.92 -8.48 5.36
C SER A 158 11.37 -9.67 6.18
N GLU A 159 11.06 -10.78 5.51
CA GLU A 159 10.67 -12.04 6.19
C GLU A 159 11.77 -12.56 7.13
N GLU A 160 13.04 -12.35 6.79
CA GLU A 160 14.21 -12.67 7.60
C GLU A 160 14.42 -11.69 8.76
N LYS A 161 13.47 -10.78 8.99
CA LYS A 161 13.46 -9.78 10.07
C LYS A 161 14.57 -8.74 9.95
N TYR A 162 15.12 -8.55 8.75
CA TYR A 162 15.96 -7.40 8.47
C TYR A 162 15.08 -6.14 8.44
N ILE A 163 15.52 -5.09 9.15
CA ILE A 163 14.83 -3.81 9.21
C ILE A 163 15.75 -2.76 8.62
N GLU A 164 15.26 -2.06 7.60
CA GLU A 164 16.00 -1.00 6.91
C GLU A 164 15.13 0.24 6.78
N GLN A 165 15.74 1.42 6.87
CA GLN A 165 15.10 2.68 6.55
C GLN A 165 15.67 3.20 5.22
N PHE A 166 14.78 3.32 4.24
CA PHE A 166 15.10 3.76 2.90
C PHE A 166 14.75 5.25 2.72
N HIS A 167 15.68 6.03 2.16
CA HIS A 167 15.55 7.47 2.00
C HIS A 167 15.21 7.79 0.55
N ILE A 168 14.10 8.47 0.31
CA ILE A 168 13.60 8.78 -1.03
C ILE A 168 13.53 10.30 -1.15
N GLN A 169 14.42 10.88 -1.94
CA GLN A 169 14.46 12.32 -2.16
C GLN A 169 13.60 12.69 -3.37
N VAL A 170 12.63 13.58 -3.18
CA VAL A 170 11.83 14.14 -4.27
C VAL A 170 12.32 15.56 -4.54
N ILE A 171 12.98 15.75 -5.68
CA ILE A 171 13.54 17.02 -6.13
C ILE A 171 12.59 17.62 -7.17
N GLN A 172 12.43 18.94 -7.16
CA GLN A 172 11.69 19.66 -8.19
C GLN A 172 12.70 20.33 -9.12
N GLU A 173 12.82 19.84 -10.36
CA GLU A 173 13.66 20.41 -11.42
C GLU A 173 12.76 21.02 -12.51
N ASP A 174 12.89 22.32 -12.76
CA ASP A 174 12.23 23.03 -13.88
C ASP A 174 10.73 22.73 -14.07
N GLY A 175 9.98 22.59 -12.97
CA GLY A 175 8.55 22.29 -12.97
C GLY A 175 8.20 20.80 -13.03
N ASN A 176 9.17 19.93 -13.30
CA ASN A 176 9.05 18.47 -13.20
C ASN A 176 9.53 17.96 -11.83
N ARG A 177 8.91 16.89 -11.34
CA ARG A 177 9.37 16.18 -10.14
C ARG A 177 10.32 15.06 -10.56
N VAL A 178 11.46 14.99 -9.89
CA VAL A 178 12.49 13.97 -10.07
C VAL A 178 12.65 13.23 -8.74
N VAL A 179 12.54 11.91 -8.77
CA VAL A 179 12.69 11.07 -7.57
C VAL A 179 14.07 10.41 -7.59
N ASN A 180 14.88 10.68 -6.58
CA ASN A 180 16.18 10.07 -6.31
C ASN A 180 16.05 9.09 -5.13
N ILE A 181 16.65 7.92 -5.29
CA ILE A 181 16.37 6.71 -4.51
C ILE A 181 17.68 5.99 -4.20
#